data_AF-A0A085M1Q7-F1
#
_entry.id   AF-A0A085M1Q7-F1
#
_cell.length_a   1.000
_cell.length_b   1.000
_cell.length_c   1.000
_cell.angle_alpha   90.00
_cell.angle_beta   90.00
_cell.angle_gamma   90.00
#
_symmetry.space_group_name_H-M   'P 1'
#
loop_
_entity.id
_entity.type
_entity.pdbx_description
1 polymer ?
#
loop_
_entity_poly.entity_id
_entity_poly.type
_entity_poly.pdbx_seq_one_letter_code
_entity_poly.pdbx_strand_id
1 'polypeptide(L)' 'MLIRRRIGTVLSLVREYDLKLTVKLVKSADDKADVLIRVPHRWLAIASAANKPVCAATGDGSAEQWISRVHHTGATQV' A
#
# COMPACT_ATOMS: atom_id res chain seq x y z
N MET A 1 13.66 0.74 -7.64
CA MET A 1 15.11 0.64 -7.36
C MET A 1 15.55 1.63 -6.26
N LEU A 2 14.95 1.58 -5.06
CA LEU A 2 15.22 2.54 -3.99
C LEU A 2 16.25 2.06 -2.96
N ILE A 3 16.35 0.74 -2.75
CA ILE A 3 17.23 0.15 -1.74
C ILE A 3 18.71 0.44 -2.08
N ARG A 4 19.14 0.17 -3.32
CA ARG A 4 20.52 0.44 -3.77
C ARG A 4 20.90 1.92 -3.60
N ARG A 5 19.98 2.84 -3.96
CA ARG A 5 20.20 4.28 -3.79
C ARG A 5 20.35 4.66 -2.32
N ARG A 6 19.47 4.17 -1.44
CA ARG A 6 19.51 4.42 0.00
C ARG A 6 20.81 3.91 0.64
N ILE A 7 21.23 2.71 0.28
CA ILE A 7 22.52 2.14 0.74
C ILE A 7 23.68 3.04 0.28
N GLY A 8 23.67 3.48 -0.97
CA GLY A 8 24.68 4.40 -1.50
C GLY A 8 24.79 5.70 -0.69
N THR A 9 23.66 6.31 -0.35
CA THR A 9 23.64 7.52 0.50
C THR A 9 24.22 7.26 1.89
N VAL A 10 23.82 6.16 2.56
CA VAL A 10 24.36 5.81 3.87
C VAL A 10 25.87 5.61 3.82
N LEU A 11 26.38 4.91 2.79
CA LEU A 11 27.82 4.71 2.61
C LEU A 11 28.58 6.02 2.33
N SER A 12 27.98 6.95 1.59
CA SER A 12 28.56 8.28 1.36
C SER A 12 28.73 9.04 2.68
N LEU A 13 27.69 9.05 3.52
CA LEU A 13 27.74 9.70 4.83
C LEU A 13 28.77 9.05 5.76
N VAL A 14 28.85 7.72 5.77
CA VAL A 14 29.86 7.01 6.56
C VAL A 14 31.28 7.46 6.19
N ARG A 15 31.56 7.65 4.90
CA ARG A 15 32.88 8.12 4.44
C ARG A 15 33.12 9.59 4.74
N GLU A 16 32.13 10.45 4.50
CA GLU A 16 32.24 11.90 4.68
C GLU A 16 32.50 12.28 6.14
N TYR A 17 31.88 11.58 7.08
CA TYR A 17 31.95 11.87 8.52
C TYR A 17 32.83 10.90 9.32
N ASP A 18 33.59 10.02 8.64
CA ASP A 18 34.44 8.98 9.26
C ASP A 18 33.70 8.14 10.34
N LEU A 19 32.48 7.70 10.01
CA LEU A 19 31.62 6.99 10.96
C LEU A 19 31.99 5.51 11.05
N LYS A 20 32.04 4.98 12.28
CA LYS A 20 32.12 3.52 12.48
C LYS A 20 30.73 2.89 12.37
N LEU A 21 30.42 2.33 11.20
CA LEU A 21 29.16 1.61 10.97
C LEU A 21 29.31 0.11 11.23
N THR A 22 28.35 -0.50 11.92
CA THR A 22 28.24 -1.96 12.08
C THR A 22 26.81 -2.40 11.87
N VAL A 23 26.61 -3.42 11.02
CA VAL A 23 25.29 -4.01 10.76
C VAL A 23 25.19 -5.32 11.51
N LYS A 24 24.15 -5.47 12.32
CA LYS A 24 23.83 -6.72 13.03
C LYS A 24 22.37 -7.07 12.78
N LEU A 25 22.12 -8.33 12.48
CA LEU A 25 20.77 -8.87 12.49
C LEU A 25 20.41 -9.19 13.94
N VAL A 26 19.34 -8.60 14.44
CA VAL A 26 18.86 -8.75 15.82
C VAL A 26 17.44 -9.30 15.76
N LYS A 27 17.05 -10.12 16.74
CA LYS A 27 15.66 -10.56 16.86
C LYS A 27 14.78 -9.35 17.18
N SER A 28 13.59 -9.28 16.60
CA SER A 28 12.65 -8.16 16.83
C SER A 28 12.33 -7.93 18.31
N ALA A 29 12.26 -8.99 19.13
CA ALA A 29 12.06 -8.88 20.58
C ALA A 29 13.21 -8.16 21.31
N ASP A 30 14.42 -8.22 20.75
CA ASP A 30 15.64 -7.62 21.30
C ASP A 30 15.97 -6.27 20.64
N ASP A 31 15.23 -5.87 19.60
CA ASP A 31 15.43 -4.61 18.90
C ASP A 31 14.73 -3.47 19.65
N LYS A 32 15.54 -2.67 20.34
CA LYS A 32 15.07 -1.48 21.07
C LYS A 32 14.44 -0.45 20.14
N ALA A 33 14.89 -0.35 18.89
CA ALA A 33 14.32 0.58 17.92
C ALA A 33 12.94 0.12 17.48
N ASP A 34 12.73 -1.19 17.33
CA ASP A 34 11.44 -1.77 16.96
C ASP A 34 10.35 -1.32 17.93
N VAL A 35 10.59 -1.28 19.24
CA VAL A 35 9.61 -0.74 20.21
C VAL A 35 9.25 0.72 19.92
N LEU A 36 10.22 1.55 19.54
CA LEU A 36 10.02 2.98 19.28
C LEU A 36 9.31 3.25 17.96
N ILE A 37 9.51 2.39 16.97
CA ILE A 37 8.98 2.58 15.61
C ILE A 37 7.89 1.57 15.24
N ARG A 38 7.46 0.70 16.17
CA ARG A 38 6.46 -0.33 15.92
C ARG A 38 5.18 0.32 15.45
N VAL A 39 4.69 -0.12 14.29
CA VAL A 39 3.39 0.30 13.79
C VAL A 39 2.31 -0.20 14.75
N PRO A 40 1.43 0.68 15.27
CA PRO A 40 0.34 0.26 16.14
C PRO A 40 -0.53 -0.81 15.47
N HIS A 41 -0.86 -1.89 16.18
CA HIS A 41 -1.68 -2.99 15.64
C HIS A 41 -3.01 -2.53 15.03
N ARG A 42 -3.63 -1.50 15.59
CA ARG A 42 -4.86 -0.90 15.02
C ARG A 42 -4.68 -0.40 13.58
N TRP A 43 -3.50 0.07 13.21
CA TRP A 43 -3.20 0.51 11.83
C TRP A 43 -2.99 -0.68 10.90
N LEU A 44 -2.40 -1.77 11.41
CA LEU A 44 -2.28 -3.03 10.68
C LEU A 44 -3.66 -3.66 10.43
N ALA A 45 -4.57 -3.57 11.40
CA ALA A 45 -5.94 -4.08 11.27
C ALA A 45 -6.73 -3.35 10.16
N ILE A 46 -6.56 -2.03 10.03
CA ILE A 46 -7.19 -1.24 8.94
C ILE A 46 -6.62 -1.66 7.58
N ALA A 47 -5.29 -1.83 7.47
CA ALA A 47 -4.67 -2.30 6.23
C ALA A 47 -5.11 -3.73 5.86
N SER A 48 -5.30 -4.61 6.86
CA SER A 48 -5.84 -5.95 6.66
C SER A 48 -7.31 -5.93 6.21
N ALA A 49 -8.14 -5.06 6.79
CA ALA A 49 -9.53 -4.88 6.39
C ALA A 49 -9.66 -4.29 4.97
N ALA A 50 -8.75 -3.39 4.58
CA ALA A 50 -8.68 -2.85 3.22
C ALA A 50 -8.24 -3.88 2.18
N ASN A 51 -7.54 -4.95 2.60
CA ASN A 51 -7.15 -6.08 1.75
C ASN A 51 -8.23 -7.17 1.67
N LYS A 52 -9.44 -6.95 2.19
CA LYS A 52 -10.56 -7.85 1.94
C LYS A 52 -10.94 -7.71 0.47
N PRO A 53 -10.92 -8.78 -0.35
CA PRO A 53 -11.38 -8.67 -1.73
C PRO A 53 -12.85 -8.25 -1.68
N VAL A 54 -13.12 -7.02 -2.13
CA VAL A 54 -14.48 -6.60 -2.47
C VAL A 54 -14.82 -7.40 -3.72
N CYS A 55 -15.24 -8.66 -3.54
CA CYS A 55 -15.95 -9.38 -4.58
C CYS A 55 -17.19 -8.55 -4.87
N ALA A 56 -17.19 -7.84 -6.00
CA ALA A 56 -18.42 -7.43 -6.64
C ALA A 56 -19.17 -8.73 -6.96
N ALA A 57 -20.08 -9.13 -6.07
CA ALA A 57 -21.06 -10.13 -6.40
C ALA A 57 -21.86 -9.56 -7.57
N THR A 58 -21.68 -10.14 -8.76
CA THR A 58 -22.55 -9.92 -9.90
C THR A 58 -23.96 -10.27 -9.46
N GLY A 59 -24.79 -9.24 -9.34
CA GLY A 59 -26.24 -9.32 -9.21
C GLY A 59 -26.83 -9.01 -10.57
N ASP A 60 -27.10 -10.09 -11.27
CA ASP A 60 -27.70 -10.24 -12.58
C ASP A 60 -28.94 -9.35 -12.76
N GLY A 61 -29.03 -8.65 -13.90
CA GLY A 61 -30.30 -8.11 -14.38
C GLY A 61 -30.51 -6.60 -14.38
N SER A 62 -29.49 -5.75 -14.58
CA SER A 62 -29.78 -4.33 -14.86
C SER A 62 -28.92 -3.63 -15.91
N ALA A 63 -27.70 -4.09 -16.22
CA ALA A 63 -26.82 -3.36 -17.14
C ALA A 63 -27.40 -3.26 -18.56
N GLU A 64 -27.86 -4.37 -19.17
CA GLU A 64 -28.51 -4.33 -20.49
C GLU A 64 -29.81 -3.52 -20.47
N GLN A 65 -30.55 -3.56 -19.36
CA GLN A 65 -31.81 -2.84 -19.21
C GLN A 65 -31.59 -1.32 -19.13
N TRP A 66 -30.52 -0.87 -18.45
CA TRP A 66 -30.11 0.53 -18.43
C TRP A 66 -29.63 1.02 -19.79
N ILE A 67 -28.84 0.21 -20.49
CA ILE A 67 -28.33 0.53 -21.84
C ILE A 67 -29.50 0.70 -22.82
N SER A 68 -30.44 -0.25 -22.85
CA SER A 68 -31.66 -0.17 -23.66
C SER A 68 -32.48 1.08 -23.36
N ARG A 69 -32.64 1.46 -22.08
CA ARG A 69 -33.39 2.66 -21.68
C ARG A 69 -32.77 3.97 -22.19
N VAL A 70 -31.44 4.08 -22.14
CA VAL A 70 -30.72 5.27 -22.64
C VAL A 70 -30.85 5.39 -24.15
N HIS A 71 -30.75 4.28 -24.88
CA HIS A 71 -30.91 4.28 -26.34
C HIS A 71 -32.33 4.63 -26.81
N HIS A 72 -33.37 4.32 -26.03
CA HIS A 72 -34.75 4.62 -26.40
C HIS A 72 -35.17 6.05 -26.07
N THR A 73 -34.55 6.65 -25.04
CA THR A 73 -34.90 8.01 -24.60
C THR A 73 -34.22 9.10 -25.45
N GLY A 74 -33.19 8.75 -26.23
CA GLY A 74 -32.48 9.68 -27.12
C GLY A 74 -33.07 9.90 -28.51
N ALA A 75 -34.18 9.24 -28.87
CA ALA A 75 -34.72 9.25 -30.24
C ALA A 75 -36.03 10.05 -30.40
N THR A 76 -36.38 10.95 -29.47
CA THR A 76 -37.60 11.78 -29.62
C THR A 76 -37.42 13.21 -29.10
N GLN A 77 -36.42 13.92 -29.63
CA GLN A 77 -36.46 15.38 -29.75
C GLN A 77 -35.74 15.80 -31.04
N VAL A 78 -36.51 15.94 -32.12
CA VAL A 78 -36.86 17.16 -32.87
C VAL A 78 -37.62 16.71 -34.12
#